data_AF-A0A259LX48-F1
#
_entry.id   AF-A0A259LX48-F1
#
_cell.length_a   1.000
_cell.length_b   1.000
_cell.length_c   1.000
_cell.angle_alpha   90.00
_cell.angle_beta   90.00
_cell.angle_gamma   90.00
#
_symmetry.space_group_name_H-M   'P 1'
#
loop_
_entity.id
_entity.type
_entity.pdbx_description
1 polymer ?
#
loop_
_entity_poly.entity_id
_entity_poly.type
_entity_poly.pdbx_seq_one_letter_code
_entity_poly.pdbx_strand_id
1 'polypeptide(L)' 'MRQIALALAAAALLSACASAPNDGWTAREGAMPYESARAACQQISYGIEVNYITCMAGRGWVKAKK' A
#
# COMPACT_ATOMS: atom_id res chain seq x y z
N MET A 1 -40.23 9.46 -22.99
CA MET A 1 -39.42 9.82 -21.82
C MET A 1 -38.26 8.85 -21.73
N ARG A 2 -37.12 9.22 -22.33
CA ARG A 2 -35.85 8.50 -22.25
C ARG A 2 -35.04 9.16 -21.14
N GLN A 3 -34.06 8.43 -20.57
CA GLN A 3 -32.95 8.95 -19.75
C GLN A 3 -33.14 8.99 -18.22
N ILE A 4 -33.40 7.86 -17.55
CA ILE A 4 -33.02 7.73 -16.13
C ILE A 4 -32.56 6.29 -15.85
N ALA A 5 -31.44 5.89 -16.41
CA ALA A 5 -30.79 4.63 -16.01
C ALA A 5 -29.34 4.70 -16.44
N LEU A 6 -28.48 5.36 -15.66
CA LEU A 6 -27.00 5.28 -15.74
C LEU A 6 -26.39 6.21 -14.67
N ALA A 7 -26.63 5.94 -13.38
CA ALA A 7 -25.98 6.72 -12.31
C ALA A 7 -25.52 5.88 -11.11
N LEU A 8 -25.39 4.55 -11.26
CA LEU A 8 -25.09 3.65 -10.13
C LEU A 8 -23.81 2.83 -10.27
N ALA A 9 -22.99 3.03 -11.32
CA ALA A 9 -21.80 2.21 -11.54
C ALA A 9 -20.49 2.78 -10.97
N ALA A 10 -20.47 4.01 -10.44
CA ALA A 10 -19.21 4.66 -10.03
C ALA A 10 -18.72 4.29 -8.61
N ALA A 11 -19.59 3.78 -7.74
CA ALA A 11 -19.22 3.48 -6.34
C ALA A 11 -18.45 2.15 -6.16
N ALA A 12 -18.51 1.24 -7.15
CA ALA A 12 -17.90 -0.09 -7.06
C ALA A 12 -16.39 -0.12 -7.38
N LEU A 13 -15.82 0.96 -7.93
CA LEU A 13 -14.39 1.02 -8.27
C LEU A 13 -13.50 1.42 -7.09
N LEU A 14 -14.07 1.99 -6.02
CA LEU A 14 -13.31 2.44 -4.84
C LEU A 14 -12.99 1.30 -3.86
N SER A 15 -13.73 0.18 -3.89
CA SER A 15 -13.50 -0.97 -3.00
C SER A 15 -12.35 -1.88 -3.44
N ALA A 16 -11.83 -1.73 -4.68
CA ALA A 16 -10.74 -2.54 -5.19
C ALA A 16 -9.33 -1.95 -4.90
N CYS A 17 -9.25 -0.71 -4.40
CA CYS A 17 -7.99 -0.04 -4.09
C CYS A 17 -7.58 -0.16 -2.61
N ALA A 18 -8.12 -1.13 -1.88
CA ALA A 18 -7.99 -1.19 -0.41
C ALA A 18 -7.08 -2.31 0.12
N SER A 19 -6.56 -3.20 -0.72
CA SER A 19 -5.81 -4.34 -0.20
C SER A 19 -4.85 -4.93 -1.24
N ALA A 20 -3.82 -4.14 -1.58
CA ALA A 20 -2.56 -4.79 -1.96
C ALA A 20 -2.09 -5.63 -0.74
N PRO A 21 -1.65 -6.88 -0.93
CA PRO A 21 -1.07 -7.66 0.15
C PRO A 21 0.20 -6.94 0.60
N ASN A 22 0.16 -6.32 1.78
CA ASN A 22 1.30 -5.59 2.33
C ASN A 22 2.36 -6.55 2.91
N ASP A 23 2.46 -7.81 2.46
CA ASP A 23 3.41 -8.87 2.90
C ASP A 23 3.71 -8.95 4.42
N GLY A 24 2.67 -8.84 5.27
CA GLY A 24 2.86 -8.85 6.72
C GLY A 24 3.38 -7.53 7.29
N TRP A 25 3.22 -6.43 6.56
CA TRP A 25 3.44 -5.06 7.00
C TRP A 25 2.14 -4.36 7.36
N THR A 26 2.20 -3.54 8.40
CA THR A 26 1.09 -2.70 8.85
C THR A 26 1.44 -1.24 8.62
N ALA A 27 0.55 -0.51 7.96
CA ALA A 27 0.68 0.94 7.77
C ALA A 27 0.38 1.68 9.07
N ARG A 28 1.21 2.68 9.41
CA ARG A 28 0.85 3.74 10.36
C ARG A 28 0.08 4.86 9.66
N GLU A 29 -0.56 5.72 10.44
CA GLU A 29 -1.16 6.94 9.93
C GLU A 29 -0.11 7.77 9.16
N GLY A 30 -0.47 8.24 7.96
CA GLY A 30 0.43 8.98 7.07
C GLY A 30 1.50 8.14 6.36
N ALA A 31 1.43 6.81 6.41
CA ALA A 31 2.37 5.96 5.68
C ALA A 31 2.30 6.20 4.15
N MET A 32 3.46 6.10 3.49
CA MET A 32 3.51 6.10 2.02
C MET A 32 2.84 4.83 1.46
N PRO A 33 2.29 4.87 0.23
CA PRO A 33 1.73 3.68 -0.42
C PRO A 33 2.71 2.50 -0.43
N TYR A 34 2.25 1.30 -0.07
CA TYR A 34 3.11 0.13 0.19
C TYR A 34 4.07 -0.15 -0.97
N GLU A 35 3.55 -0.26 -2.20
CA GLU A 35 4.36 -0.57 -3.38
C GLU A 35 5.42 0.49 -3.67
N SER A 36 5.12 1.77 -3.45
CA SER A 36 6.08 2.86 -3.63
C SER A 36 7.21 2.79 -2.59
N ALA A 37 6.86 2.49 -1.33
CA ALA A 37 7.81 2.31 -0.26
C ALA A 37 8.68 1.06 -0.51
N ARG A 38 8.06 -0.07 -0.87
CA ARG A 38 8.71 -1.33 -1.20
C ARG A 38 9.72 -1.16 -2.33
N ALA A 39 9.31 -0.57 -3.46
CA ALA A 39 10.18 -0.37 -4.62
C ALA A 39 11.40 0.51 -4.29
N ALA A 40 11.18 1.62 -3.58
CA ALA A 40 12.27 2.50 -3.17
C ALA A 40 13.21 1.82 -2.17
N CYS A 41 12.67 1.08 -1.19
CA CYS A 41 13.46 0.38 -0.19
C CYS A 41 14.22 -0.83 -0.75
N GLN A 42 13.70 -1.50 -1.78
CA GLN A 42 14.40 -2.59 -2.48
C GLN A 42 15.68 -2.10 -3.16
N GLN A 43 15.68 -0.88 -3.71
CA GLN A 43 16.85 -0.31 -4.38
C GLN A 43 17.97 0.09 -3.41
N ILE A 44 17.62 0.60 -2.22
CA ILE A 44 18.60 1.15 -1.27
C ILE A 44 19.01 0.17 -0.16
N SER A 45 18.33 -0.96 -0.03
CA SER A 45 18.65 -1.94 1.01
C SER A 45 19.91 -2.75 0.72
N TYR A 46 20.40 -2.73 -0.53
CA TYR A 46 21.52 -3.56 -1.00
C TYR A 46 21.30 -5.07 -0.75
N GLY A 47 20.04 -5.52 -0.75
CA GLY A 47 19.68 -6.90 -0.43
C GLY A 47 19.80 -7.27 1.05
N ILE A 48 20.13 -6.31 1.92
CA ILE A 48 20.26 -6.53 3.36
C ILE A 48 18.90 -6.32 4.02
N GLU A 49 18.37 -7.36 4.66
CA GLU A 49 17.03 -7.33 5.25
C GLU A 49 16.88 -6.23 6.31
N VAL A 50 17.86 -6.05 7.20
CA VAL A 50 17.76 -5.02 8.24
C VAL A 50 17.67 -3.61 7.65
N ASN A 51 18.39 -3.33 6.56
CA ASN A 51 18.32 -2.05 5.87
C ASN A 51 16.97 -1.84 5.19
N TYR A 52 16.43 -2.90 4.57
CA TYR A 52 15.09 -2.89 4.00
C TYR A 52 14.04 -2.58 5.07
N ILE A 53 14.12 -3.23 6.23
CA ILE A 53 13.17 -3.03 7.32
C ILE A 53 13.25 -1.61 7.87
N THR A 54 14.46 -1.10 8.10
CA THR A 54 14.68 0.28 8.56
C THR A 54 14.14 1.30 7.54
N CYS A 55 14.36 1.08 6.26
CA CYS A 55 13.80 1.94 5.20
C CYS A 55 12.27 1.93 5.22
N MET A 56 11.65 0.76 5.26
CA MET A 56 10.18 0.63 5.32
C MET A 56 9.61 1.32 6.57
N ALA A 57 10.28 1.19 7.72
CA ALA A 57 9.92 1.88 8.96
C ALA A 57 9.96 3.40 8.82
N GLY A 58 10.99 3.95 8.17
CA GLY A 58 11.07 5.39 7.85
C GLY A 58 9.95 5.88 6.92
N ARG A 59 9.23 4.97 6.25
CA ARG A 59 8.10 5.27 5.35
C ARG A 59 6.74 5.00 5.98
N GLY A 60 6.71 4.73 7.29
CA GLY A 60 5.49 4.51 8.05
C GLY A 60 5.02 3.05 8.11
N TRP A 61 5.86 2.08 7.73
CA TRP A 61 5.49 0.66 7.74
C TRP A 61 6.10 -0.09 8.91
N VAL A 62 5.31 -0.93 9.58
CA VAL A 62 5.78 -1.79 10.67
C VAL A 62 5.68 -3.24 10.23
N LYS A 63 6.78 -4.00 10.33
CA LYS A 63 6.76 -5.44 10.06
C LYS A 63 6.03 -6.13 11.21
N ALA A 64 4.95 -6.85 10.92
CA ALA A 64 4.32 -7.70 11.91
C ALA A 64 5.35 -8.71 12.40
N LYS A 65 5.56 -8.76 13.72
CA LYS A 65 6.38 -9.80 14.33
C LYS A 65 5.63 -11.11 14.12
N LYS A 66 6.24 -12.06 13.41
CA LYS A 66 5.80 -13.46 13.45
C LYS A 66 6.24 -14.09 14.77
#